data_AF-A0A653AGC6-F1
#
_entry.id   AF-A0A653AGC6-F1
#
_cell.length_a   1.000
_cell.length_b   1.000
_cell.length_c   1.000
_cell.angle_alpha   90.00
_cell.angle_beta   90.00
_cell.angle_gamma   90.00
#
_symmetry.space_group_name_H-M   'P 1'
#
loop_
_entity.id
_entity.type
_entity.pdbx_description
1 polymer ?
#
loop_
_entity_poly.entity_id
_entity_poly.type
_entity_poly.pdbx_seq_one_letter_code
_entity_poly.pdbx_strand_id
1 'polypeptide(L)'
;MKKQNVLFLAIALIFIGFASCSQSYKTKEMTLKTQQDSLNYYLGYLNGSGIKDQFFHKDSSEEAMNDFMVKLEKACKNKDEMNKMGVQFGQYLKQMEKAGLMGDSTIKLDKNLIKQGLLNALKNHKEGMTADQAGQYFQATMQKMQQERMSKTMPQVPDTTKKAPETEKK
;
A
#
# COMPACT_ATOMS: atom_id res chain seq x y z
N MET A 1 4.63 -22.97 15.40
CA MET A 1 4.50 -21.72 14.61
C MET A 1 3.11 -21.68 13.98
N LYS A 2 2.21 -20.79 14.41
CA LYS A 2 0.87 -20.69 13.82
C LYS A 2 0.97 -19.95 12.48
N LYS A 3 0.69 -20.65 11.37
CA LYS A 3 0.54 -20.06 10.04
C LYS A 3 -0.66 -19.11 10.08
N GLN A 4 -0.42 -17.81 10.15
CA GLN A 4 -1.50 -16.82 10.05
C GLN A 4 -1.86 -16.62 8.58
N ASN A 5 -2.66 -17.56 8.07
CA ASN A 5 -3.47 -17.32 6.87
C ASN A 5 -4.63 -16.41 7.29
N VAL A 6 -4.47 -15.09 7.15
CA VAL A 6 -5.57 -14.14 7.33
C VAL A 6 -5.95 -13.60 5.95
N LEU A 7 -6.58 -14.47 5.16
CA LEU A 7 -7.29 -14.11 3.94
C LEU A 7 -8.78 -14.26 4.25
N PHE A 8 -9.47 -13.16 4.54
CA PHE A 8 -10.92 -13.19 4.74
C PHE A 8 -11.64 -12.53 3.56
N LEU A 9 -12.36 -13.37 2.80
CA LEU A 9 -13.52 -13.05 1.95
C LEU A 9 -14.62 -12.39 2.83
N ALA A 10 -15.49 -11.46 2.40
CA ALA A 10 -16.24 -11.41 1.14
C ALA A 10 -16.76 -9.99 0.72
N ILE A 11 -16.93 -9.84 -0.59
CA ILE A 11 -17.76 -8.98 -1.48
C ILE A 11 -18.63 -7.83 -0.89
N ALA A 12 -18.40 -6.58 -1.36
CA ALA A 12 -19.33 -5.77 -2.19
C ALA A 12 -18.69 -4.43 -2.66
N LEU A 13 -18.53 -4.25 -3.99
CA LEU A 13 -18.12 -2.99 -4.60
C LEU A 13 -19.33 -2.08 -4.79
N ILE A 14 -19.67 -1.28 -3.77
CA ILE A 14 -20.51 -0.11 -3.99
C ILE A 14 -19.58 1.06 -4.33
N PHE A 15 -19.50 1.39 -5.63
CA PHE A 15 -19.01 2.68 -6.10
C PHE A 15 -20.12 3.69 -5.83
N ILE A 16 -19.99 4.52 -4.78
CA ILE A 16 -20.85 5.70 -4.68
C ILE A 16 -20.24 6.76 -5.59
N GLY A 17 -20.92 7.00 -6.70
CA GLY A 17 -20.60 8.01 -7.69
C GLY A 17 -20.61 9.42 -7.10
N PHE A 18 -19.77 10.25 -7.70
CA PHE A 18 -19.59 11.67 -7.42
C PHE A 18 -20.88 12.44 -7.66
N ALA A 19 -21.52 12.91 -6.59
CA ALA A 19 -22.49 13.99 -6.65
C ALA A 19 -22.00 15.13 -5.76
N SER A 20 -21.63 16.23 -6.39
CA SER A 20 -21.30 17.50 -5.76
C SER A 20 -22.49 18.00 -4.94
N CYS A 21 -22.49 17.69 -3.65
CA CYS A 21 -23.10 18.38 -2.50
C CYS A 21 -23.13 17.38 -1.34
N SER A 22 -22.56 17.71 -0.17
CA SER A 22 -22.47 16.85 1.03
C SER A 22 -21.65 15.55 0.89
N GLN A 23 -20.46 15.61 0.29
CA GLN A 23 -19.57 14.44 0.18
C GLN A 23 -18.98 14.05 1.54
N SER A 24 -19.71 13.23 2.29
CA SER A 24 -19.16 12.53 3.45
C SER A 24 -18.31 11.36 2.97
N TYR A 25 -17.00 11.43 3.17
CA TYR A 25 -16.13 10.29 2.90
C TYR A 25 -16.45 9.18 3.89
N LYS A 26 -16.95 8.05 3.37
CA LYS A 26 -17.30 6.88 4.19
C LYS A 26 -16.11 5.94 4.28
N THR A 27 -15.87 5.43 5.48
CA THR A 27 -14.99 4.28 5.66
C THR A 27 -15.57 3.09 4.91
N LYS A 28 -14.70 2.18 4.49
CA LYS A 28 -15.12 0.99 3.76
C LYS A 28 -14.28 -0.20 4.20
N GLU A 29 -14.95 -1.31 4.49
CA GLU A 29 -14.25 -2.59 4.64
C GLU A 29 -13.58 -2.96 3.31
N MET A 30 -12.31 -3.36 3.35
CA MET A 30 -11.56 -3.70 2.14
C MET A 30 -11.25 -5.19 2.09
N THR A 31 -11.64 -5.82 1.00
CA THR A 31 -11.18 -7.18 0.67
C THR A 31 -9.83 -7.09 -0.04
N LEU A 32 -8.77 -7.52 0.63
CA LEU A 32 -7.40 -7.54 0.10
C LEU A 32 -7.10 -8.96 -0.40
N LYS A 33 -7.11 -9.15 -1.73
CA LYS A 33 -7.02 -10.50 -2.33
C LYS A 33 -5.58 -10.96 -2.51
N THR A 34 -4.66 -10.02 -2.62
CA THR A 34 -3.25 -10.29 -2.91
C THR A 34 -2.33 -9.58 -1.93
N GLN A 35 -1.06 -10.01 -1.89
CA GLN A 35 0.00 -9.27 -1.20
C GLN A 35 0.17 -7.86 -1.77
N GLN A 36 0.03 -7.68 -3.09
CA GLN A 36 0.05 -6.37 -3.72
C GLN A 36 -1.11 -5.49 -3.21
N ASP A 37 -2.32 -6.04 -3.07
CA ASP A 37 -3.47 -5.31 -2.55
C ASP A 37 -3.20 -4.85 -1.12
N SER A 38 -2.65 -5.76 -0.30
CA SER A 38 -2.32 -5.50 1.10
C SER A 38 -1.25 -4.41 1.24
N LEU A 39 -0.18 -4.49 0.44
CA LEU A 39 0.87 -3.48 0.43
C LEU A 39 0.35 -2.10 0.04
N ASN A 40 -0.52 -2.01 -0.98
CA ASN A 40 -1.12 -0.75 -1.39
C ASN A 40 -2.06 -0.18 -0.32
N TYR A 41 -2.96 -1.01 0.23
CA TYR A 41 -3.88 -0.57 1.28
C TYR A 41 -3.14 -0.11 2.54
N TYR A 42 -2.20 -0.91 3.05
CA TYR A 42 -1.50 -0.60 4.29
C TYR A 42 -0.49 0.54 4.13
N LEU A 43 0.06 0.77 2.94
CA LEU A 43 0.81 2.00 2.66
C LEU A 43 -0.08 3.22 2.87
N GLY A 44 -1.31 3.21 2.34
CA GLY A 44 -2.29 4.26 2.58
C GLY A 44 -2.64 4.42 4.06
N TYR A 45 -2.92 3.31 4.74
CA TYR A 45 -3.32 3.29 6.15
C TYR A 45 -2.23 3.88 7.07
N LEU A 46 -0.97 3.48 6.89
CA LEU A 46 0.16 3.99 7.66
C LEU A 46 0.35 5.50 7.50
N ASN A 47 0.31 5.99 6.27
CA ASN A 47 0.41 7.43 5.99
C ASN A 47 -0.80 8.19 6.57
N GLY A 48 -1.99 7.61 6.50
CA GLY A 48 -3.22 8.23 7.01
C GLY A 48 -3.22 8.33 8.53
N SER A 49 -2.69 7.32 9.22
CA SER A 49 -2.53 7.36 10.68
C SER A 49 -1.57 8.48 11.08
N GLY A 50 -0.40 8.56 10.45
CA GLY A 50 0.57 9.62 10.74
C GLY A 50 0.02 11.03 10.45
N ILE A 51 -0.68 11.21 9.33
CA ILE A 51 -1.32 12.49 8.99
C ILE A 51 -2.40 12.85 10.02
N LYS A 52 -3.21 11.87 10.45
CA LYS A 52 -4.23 12.09 11.47
C LYS A 52 -3.60 12.57 12.77
N ASP A 53 -2.63 11.83 13.27
CA ASP A 53 -1.98 12.12 14.55
C ASP A 53 -1.30 13.49 14.52
N GLN A 54 -0.68 13.84 13.39
CA GLN A 54 0.03 15.11 13.25
C GLN A 54 -0.91 16.32 13.04
N PHE A 55 -1.94 16.20 12.19
CA PHE A 55 -2.70 17.36 11.71
C PHE A 55 -4.16 17.40 12.14
N PHE A 56 -4.76 16.25 12.47
CA PHE A 56 -6.20 16.14 12.73
C PHE A 56 -6.53 15.59 14.13
N HIS A 57 -5.55 15.44 15.02
CA HIS A 57 -5.77 14.84 16.35
C HIS A 57 -6.76 15.61 17.24
N LYS A 58 -7.03 16.89 16.95
CA LYS A 58 -8.03 17.74 17.64
C LYS A 58 -9.27 18.05 16.80
N ASP A 59 -9.32 17.60 15.55
CA ASP A 59 -10.46 17.86 14.67
C ASP A 59 -11.56 16.83 14.93
N SER A 60 -12.64 17.29 15.56
CA SER A 60 -13.83 16.47 15.82
C SER A 60 -14.97 16.71 14.82
N SER A 61 -14.87 17.70 13.92
CA SER A 61 -15.94 18.06 12.97
C SER A 61 -15.82 17.33 11.63
N GLU A 62 -14.71 16.64 11.38
CA GLU A 62 -14.35 16.00 10.11
C GLU A 62 -14.20 16.98 8.92
N GLU A 63 -14.39 18.29 9.10
CA GLU A 63 -14.40 19.27 8.00
C GLU A 63 -13.03 19.40 7.35
N ALA A 64 -11.96 19.57 8.14
CA ALA A 64 -10.61 19.73 7.59
C ALA A 64 -10.10 18.42 6.96
N MET A 65 -10.48 17.28 7.54
CA MET A 65 -10.21 15.96 6.95
C MET A 65 -10.93 15.77 5.61
N ASN A 66 -12.22 16.11 5.51
CA ASN A 66 -12.98 15.99 4.27
C ASN A 66 -12.41 16.92 3.18
N ASP A 67 -12.05 18.16 3.52
CA ASP A 67 -11.40 19.09 2.61
C ASP A 67 -10.04 18.57 2.11
N PHE A 68 -9.23 17.97 3.00
CA PHE A 68 -7.99 17.30 2.62
C PHE A 68 -8.23 16.18 1.60
N MET A 69 -9.24 15.33 1.81
CA MET A 69 -9.56 14.22 0.90
C MET A 69 -10.04 14.72 -0.47
N VAL A 70 -10.86 15.77 -0.52
CA VAL A 70 -11.27 16.41 -1.79
C VAL A 70 -10.05 16.92 -2.55
N LYS A 71 -9.13 17.60 -1.86
CA LYS A 71 -7.95 18.20 -2.48
C LYS A 71 -6.95 17.14 -2.95
N LEU A 72 -6.73 16.09 -2.17
CA LEU A 72 -5.92 14.94 -2.58
C LEU A 72 -6.45 14.32 -3.88
N GLU A 73 -7.76 14.15 -3.96
CA GLU A 73 -8.39 13.57 -5.14
C GLU A 73 -8.21 14.47 -6.38
N LYS A 74 -8.41 15.78 -6.22
CA LYS A 74 -8.13 16.77 -7.27
C LYS A 74 -6.68 16.72 -7.70
N ALA A 75 -5.71 16.63 -6.78
CA ALA A 75 -4.28 16.54 -7.12
C ALA A 75 -3.92 15.23 -7.84
N CYS A 76 -4.63 14.14 -7.57
CA CYS A 76 -4.46 12.89 -8.31
C CYS A 76 -4.99 13.02 -9.74
N LYS A 77 -6.03 13.83 -9.98
CA LYS A 77 -6.67 14.05 -11.29
C LYS A 77 -6.01 15.16 -12.11
N ASN A 78 -5.73 16.32 -11.51
CA ASN A 78 -5.22 17.55 -12.12
C ASN A 78 -3.99 18.11 -11.37
N LYS A 79 -3.27 19.08 -11.96
CA LYS A 79 -2.03 19.66 -11.39
C LYS A 79 -2.23 20.95 -10.61
N ASP A 80 -3.40 21.59 -10.68
CA ASP A 80 -3.54 22.97 -10.20
C ASP A 80 -3.84 23.11 -8.72
N GLU A 81 -3.28 24.19 -8.16
CA GLU A 81 -3.03 24.47 -6.75
C GLU A 81 -4.27 24.41 -5.87
N MET A 82 -4.27 23.51 -4.89
CA MET A 82 -5.00 23.70 -3.62
C MET A 82 -4.42 22.79 -2.52
N ASN A 83 -3.94 23.42 -1.44
CA ASN A 83 -3.28 22.88 -0.24
C ASN A 83 -2.03 22.01 -0.53
N LYS A 84 -0.85 22.51 -0.11
CA LYS A 84 0.47 21.92 -0.44
C LYS A 84 0.55 20.44 -0.11
N MET A 85 -0.09 20.00 0.97
CA MET A 85 0.02 18.61 1.44
C MET A 85 -0.71 17.60 0.55
N GLY A 86 -1.96 17.87 0.18
CA GLY A 86 -2.72 16.99 -0.74
C GLY A 86 -2.08 16.92 -2.13
N VAL A 87 -1.52 18.04 -2.59
CA VAL A 87 -0.74 18.11 -3.84
C VAL A 87 0.56 17.33 -3.75
N GLN A 88 1.34 17.51 -2.69
CA GLN A 88 2.60 16.78 -2.47
C GLN A 88 2.37 15.27 -2.39
N PHE A 89 1.37 14.83 -1.63
CA PHE A 89 1.03 13.41 -1.52
C PHE A 89 0.53 12.85 -2.86
N GLY A 90 -0.35 13.58 -3.57
CA GLY A 90 -0.79 13.18 -4.91
C GLY A 90 0.34 13.09 -5.93
N GLN A 91 1.30 14.02 -5.89
CA GLN A 91 2.51 13.99 -6.73
C GLN A 91 3.42 12.83 -6.37
N TYR A 92 3.62 12.54 -5.07
CA TYR A 92 4.35 11.39 -4.59
C TYR A 92 3.74 10.07 -5.11
N LEU A 93 2.42 9.92 -5.04
CA LEU A 93 1.73 8.75 -5.61
C LEU A 93 1.91 8.64 -7.13
N LYS A 94 1.86 9.76 -7.86
CA LYS A 94 2.13 9.79 -9.31
C LYS A 94 3.57 9.39 -9.65
N GLN A 95 4.55 9.78 -8.83
CA GLN A 95 5.94 9.39 -9.03
C GLN A 95 6.13 7.90 -8.72
N MET A 96 5.55 7.42 -7.62
CA MET A 96 5.59 6.01 -7.25
C MET A 96 4.87 5.12 -8.27
N GLU A 97 3.79 5.60 -8.89
CA GLU A 97 3.11 4.87 -9.98
C GLU A 97 4.04 4.62 -11.18
N LYS A 98 4.94 5.56 -11.48
CA LYS A 98 5.94 5.40 -12.56
C LYS A 98 7.09 4.47 -12.16
N ALA A 99 7.54 4.53 -10.91
CA ALA A 99 8.66 3.75 -10.42
C ALA A 99 8.28 2.33 -9.97
N GLY A 100 6.98 2.08 -9.74
CA GLY A 100 6.50 0.93 -8.99
C GLY A 100 6.45 1.21 -7.49
N LEU A 101 5.69 0.39 -6.76
CA LEU A 101 5.51 0.57 -5.32
C LEU A 101 6.88 0.53 -4.62
N MET A 102 7.21 1.56 -3.82
CA MET A 102 8.52 1.67 -3.16
C MET A 102 9.75 1.62 -4.10
N GLY A 103 9.58 2.01 -5.38
CA GLY A 103 10.65 1.98 -6.38
C GLY A 103 10.86 0.61 -7.04
N ASP A 104 9.94 -0.32 -6.81
CA ASP A 104 9.98 -1.66 -7.35
C ASP A 104 8.90 -1.84 -8.42
N SER A 105 9.33 -1.78 -9.67
CA SER A 105 8.46 -1.85 -10.85
C SER A 105 7.70 -3.17 -11.00
N THR A 106 8.08 -4.22 -10.24
CA THR A 106 7.37 -5.51 -10.24
C THR A 106 6.10 -5.47 -9.41
N ILE A 107 5.95 -4.50 -8.52
CA ILE A 107 4.74 -4.28 -7.72
C ILE A 107 3.97 -3.10 -8.30
N LYS A 108 2.77 -3.35 -8.82
CA LYS A 108 1.93 -2.28 -9.34
C LYS A 108 1.29 -1.50 -8.20
N LEU A 109 1.35 -0.18 -8.33
CA LEU A 109 0.64 0.73 -7.45
C LEU A 109 -0.86 0.70 -7.80
N ASP A 110 -1.70 0.57 -6.78
CA ASP A 110 -3.15 0.75 -6.83
C ASP A 110 -3.54 1.99 -6.02
N LYS A 111 -3.78 3.09 -6.75
CA LYS A 111 -4.16 4.38 -6.17
C LYS A 111 -5.45 4.30 -5.37
N ASN A 112 -6.39 3.42 -5.73
CA ASN A 112 -7.67 3.33 -5.06
C ASN A 112 -7.52 2.64 -3.70
N LEU A 113 -6.71 1.58 -3.62
CA LEU A 113 -6.40 0.92 -2.35
C LEU A 113 -5.63 1.85 -1.40
N ILE A 114 -4.65 2.60 -1.91
CA ILE A 114 -3.91 3.58 -1.10
C ILE A 114 -4.85 4.67 -0.55
N LYS A 115 -5.68 5.28 -1.41
CA LYS A 115 -6.63 6.32 -0.97
C LYS A 115 -7.63 5.79 0.04
N GLN A 116 -8.09 4.55 -0.13
CA GLN A 116 -9.03 3.95 0.81
C GLN A 116 -8.38 3.62 2.15
N GLY A 117 -7.16 3.09 2.17
CA GLY A 117 -6.39 2.88 3.39
C GLY A 117 -6.16 4.19 4.15
N LEU A 118 -5.79 5.24 3.42
CA LEU A 118 -5.61 6.60 3.96
C LEU A 118 -6.90 7.11 4.62
N LEU A 119 -8.03 7.04 3.91
CA LEU A 119 -9.33 7.46 4.43
C LEU A 119 -9.74 6.68 5.67
N ASN A 120 -9.57 5.35 5.63
CA ASN A 120 -9.90 4.47 6.75
C ASN A 120 -9.09 4.85 8.00
N ALA A 121 -7.78 5.10 7.87
CA ALA A 121 -6.95 5.53 8.98
C ALA A 121 -7.35 6.92 9.51
N LEU A 122 -7.59 7.90 8.62
CA LEU A 122 -8.05 9.24 9.00
C LEU A 122 -9.36 9.21 9.81
N LYS A 123 -10.21 8.21 9.59
CA LYS A 123 -11.48 8.02 10.31
C LYS A 123 -11.40 7.04 11.49
N ASN A 124 -10.21 6.62 11.92
CA ASN A 124 -10.02 5.60 12.96
C ASN A 124 -10.76 4.28 12.66
N HIS A 125 -10.90 3.93 11.39
CA HIS A 125 -11.45 2.64 11.00
C HIS A 125 -10.47 1.55 11.41
N LYS A 126 -10.91 0.62 12.27
CA LYS A 126 -10.04 -0.39 12.89
C LYS A 126 -10.14 -1.77 12.24
N GLU A 127 -10.81 -1.89 11.11
CA GLU A 127 -10.92 -3.18 10.43
C GLU A 127 -9.63 -3.54 9.67
N GLY A 128 -9.27 -4.83 9.77
CA GLY A 128 -8.02 -5.36 9.27
C GLY A 128 -6.93 -5.33 10.34
N MET A 129 -5.88 -4.55 10.10
CA MET A 129 -4.72 -4.38 10.99
C MET A 129 -4.74 -3.00 11.66
N THR A 130 -4.28 -2.92 12.92
CA THR A 130 -3.89 -1.64 13.54
C THR A 130 -2.72 -1.00 12.79
N ALA A 131 -2.42 0.28 13.05
CA ALA A 131 -1.24 0.94 12.46
C ALA A 131 0.05 0.17 12.77
N ASP A 132 0.21 -0.33 14.00
CA ASP A 132 1.37 -1.14 14.40
C ASP A 132 1.44 -2.46 13.62
N GLN A 133 0.31 -3.16 13.49
CA GLN A 133 0.23 -4.42 12.74
C GLN A 133 0.48 -4.21 11.25
N ALA A 134 -0.04 -3.13 10.68
CA ALA A 134 0.21 -2.73 9.30
C ALA A 134 1.70 -2.43 9.08
N GLY A 135 2.34 -1.75 10.04
CA GLY A 135 3.78 -1.45 10.01
C GLY A 135 4.62 -2.72 10.04
N GLN A 136 4.32 -3.64 10.96
CA GLN A 136 4.98 -4.94 11.06
C GLN A 136 4.80 -5.77 9.79
N TYR A 137 3.58 -5.84 9.26
CA TYR A 137 3.28 -6.54 8.01
C TYR A 137 4.08 -5.96 6.84
N PHE A 138 4.10 -4.62 6.72
CA PHE A 138 4.79 -3.93 5.64
C PHE A 138 6.30 -4.19 5.71
N GLN A 139 6.91 -4.05 6.88
CA GLN A 139 8.34 -4.32 7.08
C GLN A 139 8.71 -5.78 6.78
N ALA A 140 7.96 -6.74 7.33
CA ALA A 140 8.21 -8.16 7.10
C ALA A 140 8.06 -8.54 5.62
N THR A 141 7.06 -7.97 4.95
CA THR A 141 6.80 -8.22 3.53
C THR A 141 7.94 -7.67 2.67
N MET A 142 8.39 -6.44 2.92
CA MET A 142 9.52 -5.83 2.20
C MET A 142 10.82 -6.62 2.40
N GLN A 143 11.10 -7.06 3.63
CA GLN A 143 12.28 -7.88 3.94
C GLN A 143 12.24 -9.21 3.18
N LYS A 144 11.10 -9.90 3.20
CA LYS A 144 10.91 -11.16 2.45
C LYS A 144 11.14 -10.97 0.95
N MET A 145 10.57 -9.90 0.38
CA MET A 145 10.75 -9.59 -1.05
C MET A 145 12.21 -9.30 -1.40
N GLN A 146 12.94 -8.60 -0.53
CA GLN A 146 14.37 -8.36 -0.73
C GLN A 146 15.18 -9.66 -0.69
N GLN A 147 14.89 -10.56 0.25
CA GLN A 147 15.54 -11.88 0.34
C GLN A 147 15.27 -12.72 -0.91
N GLU A 148 14.03 -12.75 -1.39
CA GLU A 148 13.66 -13.46 -2.62
C GLU A 148 14.32 -12.88 -3.88
N ARG A 149 14.64 -11.59 -3.89
CA ARG A 149 15.44 -10.98 -4.97
C ARG A 149 16.88 -11.44 -4.92
N MET A 150 17.51 -11.35 -3.74
CA MET A 150 18.90 -11.75 -3.56
C MET A 150 19.13 -13.22 -3.91
N SER A 151 18.19 -14.11 -3.58
CA SER A 151 18.31 -15.53 -3.92
C SER A 151 18.16 -15.82 -5.41
N LYS A 152 17.53 -14.93 -6.19
CA LYS A 152 17.38 -15.05 -7.64
C LYS A 152 18.54 -14.41 -8.43
N THR A 153 19.25 -13.45 -7.85
CA THR A 153 20.40 -12.78 -8.49
C THR A 153 21.75 -13.37 -8.11
N MET A 154 21.83 -14.24 -7.10
CA MET A 154 23.03 -15.07 -6.91
C MET A 154 23.14 -16.07 -8.07
N PRO A 155 24.26 -16.13 -8.82
CA PRO A 155 24.50 -17.23 -9.74
C PRO A 155 24.38 -18.54 -8.95
N GLN A 156 23.57 -19.48 -9.44
CA GLN A 156 23.70 -20.86 -8.99
C GLN A 156 25.14 -21.26 -9.31
N VAL A 157 25.98 -21.39 -8.28
CA VAL A 157 27.30 -21.99 -8.45
C VAL A 157 27.02 -23.38 -9.01
N PRO A 158 27.49 -23.70 -10.24
CA PRO A 158 27.29 -25.03 -10.79
C PRO A 158 27.81 -26.03 -9.78
N ASP A 159 27.00 -27.02 -9.42
CA ASP A 159 27.41 -28.10 -8.54
C ASP A 159 28.55 -28.89 -9.22
N THR A 160 29.79 -28.49 -8.93
CA THR A 160 31.01 -29.12 -9.46
C THR A 160 31.29 -30.49 -8.81
N THR A 161 30.36 -31.03 -8.02
CA THR A 161 30.56 -32.32 -7.33
C THR A 161 30.21 -33.55 -8.18
N LYS A 162 29.81 -33.38 -9.45
CA LYS A 162 29.77 -34.52 -10.39
C LYS A 162 31.20 -34.87 -10.86
N LYS A 163 31.83 -35.78 -10.10
CA LYS A 163 33.00 -36.56 -10.49
C LYS A 163 32.86 -37.00 -11.96
N ALA A 164 33.79 -36.56 -12.82
CA ALA A 164 33.90 -37.07 -14.18
C ALA A 164 34.30 -38.56 -14.15
N PRO A 165 33.85 -39.39 -15.10
CA PRO A 165 34.29 -40.78 -15.19
C PRO A 165 35.76 -40.80 -15.64
N GLU A 166 36.62 -41.46 -14.86
CA GLU A 166 37.99 -41.78 -15.30
C GLU A 166 37.90 -42.71 -16.52
N THR A 167 38.19 -42.17 -17.69
CA THR A 167 38.54 -42.96 -18.87
C THR A 167 40.02 -43.31 -18.79
N GLU A 168 40.32 -44.50 -18.29
CA GLU A 168 41.63 -45.12 -18.52
C GLU A 168 41.62 -45.80 -19.90
N LYS A 169 42.46 -45.28 -20.79
CA LYS A 169 42.76 -45.88 -22.09
C LYS A 169 44.16 -46.51 -22.04
N LYS A 170 44.16 -47.80 -22.37
CA LYS A 170 45.20 -48.60 -23.04
C LYS A 170 46.36 -49.16 -22.23
#